data_AF-A0A838JKL2-F1
#
_entry.id   AF-A0A838JKL2-F1
#
_cell.length_a   1.000
_cell.length_b   1.000
_cell.length_c   1.000
_cell.angle_alpha   90.00
_cell.angle_beta   90.00
_cell.angle_gamma   90.00
#
_symmetry.space_group_name_H-M   'P 1'
#
loop_
_entity.id
_entity.type
_entity.pdbx_description
1 polymer ?
#
loop_
_entity_poly.entity_id
_entity_poly.type
_entity_poly.pdbx_seq_one_letter_code
_entity_poly.pdbx_strand_id
1 'polypeptide(L)' 'MINPWDELNFACNAVNIGGKVILSQASPALVERLKGVGFEMIESDLSEFMKAGESARCLTLRLNEPRLK' A
#
# COMPACT_ATOMS: atom_id res chain seq x y z
N MET A 1 8.91 1.34 11.35
CA MET A 1 8.68 2.75 11.03
C MET A 1 8.73 2.93 9.51
N ILE A 2 7.85 3.75 8.95
CA ILE A 2 7.97 4.19 7.56
C ILE A 2 9.07 5.27 7.49
N ASN A 3 9.86 5.32 6.41
CA ASN A 3 10.87 6.36 6.23
C ASN A 3 10.40 7.42 5.21
N PRO A 4 11.08 8.59 5.09
CA PRO A 4 10.67 9.63 4.15
C PRO A 4 10.63 9.19 2.68
N TRP A 5 11.46 8.23 2.28
CA TRP A 5 11.43 7.68 0.92
C TRP A 5 10.15 6.88 0.68
N ASP A 6 9.74 6.04 1.62
CA ASP A 6 8.48 5.29 1.56
C ASP A 6 7.26 6.23 1.53
N GLU A 7 7.30 7.33 2.28
CA GLU A 7 6.25 8.35 2.30
C GLU A 7 6.10 9.04 0.93
N LEU A 8 7.22 9.47 0.33
CA LEU A 8 7.26 10.09 -1.00
C LEU A 8 6.81 9.12 -2.11
N ASN A 9 7.00 7.82 -1.92
CA ASN A 9 6.55 6.78 -2.85
C ASN A 9 5.16 6.22 -2.52
N PHE A 10 4.38 6.93 -1.69
CA PHE A 10 3.00 6.61 -1.37
C PHE A 10 2.82 5.20 -0.78
N ALA A 11 3.79 4.67 -0.04
CA ALA A 11 3.69 3.33 0.55
C ALA A 11 2.54 3.20 1.57
N CYS A 12 2.10 4.32 2.18
CA CYS A 12 0.90 4.37 3.03
C CYS A 12 -0.42 4.35 2.25
N ASN A 13 -0.40 4.69 0.96
CA ASN A 13 -1.58 4.69 0.10
C ASN A 13 -1.81 3.29 -0.48
N ALA A 14 -1.87 2.29 0.40
CA ALA A 14 -1.90 0.89 0.03
C ALA A 14 -3.29 0.27 0.20
N VAL A 15 -3.58 -0.77 -0.57
CA VAL A 15 -4.77 -1.61 -0.47
C VAL A 15 -4.39 -2.91 0.21
N ASN A 16 -5.06 -3.26 1.32
CA ASN A 16 -4.88 -4.55 1.99
C ASN A 16 -6.08 -5.46 1.75
N ILE A 17 -5.85 -6.66 1.21
CA ILE A 17 -6.88 -7.68 0.97
C ILE A 17 -6.29 -9.06 1.31
N GLY A 18 -6.87 -9.73 2.31
CA GLY A 18 -6.54 -11.13 2.62
C GLY A 18 -5.06 -11.39 2.93
N GLY A 19 -4.36 -10.42 3.55
CA GLY A 19 -2.93 -10.52 3.85
C GLY A 19 -2.01 -10.06 2.71
N LYS A 20 -2.55 -9.62 1.59
CA LYS A 20 -1.79 -8.97 0.50
C LYS A 20 -1.90 -7.47 0.61
N VAL A 21 -0.77 -6.79 0.51
CA VAL A 21 -0.68 -5.32 0.51
C VAL A 21 -0.23 -4.88 -0.88
N ILE A 22 -1.11 -4.19 -1.59
CA ILE A 22 -0.89 -3.64 -2.93
C ILE A 22 -0.54 -2.16 -2.78
N LEU A 23 0.60 -1.73 -3.34
CA LEU A 23 1.08 -0.35 -3.26
C LEU A 23 1.93 0.02 -4.49
N SER A 24 2.34 1.29 -4.59
CA SER A 24 3.25 1.74 -5.65
C SER A 24 4.66 1.17 -5.47
N GLN A 25 5.42 1.70 -4.51
CA GLN A 25 6.75 1.18 -4.15
C GLN A 25 6.97 1.25 -2.64
N ALA A 26 7.75 0.31 -2.11
CA ALA A 26 8.18 0.30 -0.72
C ALA A 26 9.67 -0.02 -0.61
N SER A 27 10.35 0.60 0.35
CA SER A 27 11.75 0.31 0.60
C SER A 27 11.92 -1.15 1.04
N PRO A 28 13.10 -1.77 0.77
CA PRO A 28 13.36 -3.14 1.20
C PRO A 28 13.11 -3.38 2.69
N ALA A 29 13.48 -2.41 3.55
CA ALA A 29 13.26 -2.48 4.99
C ALA A 29 11.76 -2.49 5.37
N LEU A 30 10.91 -1.76 4.64
CA LEU A 30 9.46 -1.79 4.85
C LEU A 30 8.87 -3.13 4.38
N VAL A 31 9.31 -3.60 3.21
CA VAL A 31 8.89 -4.89 2.64
C VAL A 31 9.23 -6.05 3.57
N GLU A 32 10.47 -6.12 4.05
CA GLU A 32 10.92 -7.18 4.98
C GLU A 32 10.12 -7.17 6.28
N ARG A 33 9.85 -5.99 6.84
CA ARG A 33 9.11 -5.87 8.09
C ARG A 33 7.67 -6.33 7.93
N LEU A 34 7.00 -5.96 6.83
CA LEU A 34 5.63 -6.38 6.55
C LEU A 34 5.55 -7.88 6.24
N LYS A 35 6.52 -8.43 5.50
CA LYS A 35 6.68 -9.88 5.32
C LYS A 35 6.89 -10.61 6.64
N GLY A 36 7.71 -10.06 7.54
CA GLY A 36 8.00 -10.64 8.85
C GLY A 36 6.79 -10.77 9.77
N VAL A 37 5.71 -10.00 9.52
CA VAL A 37 4.44 -10.10 10.26
C VAL A 37 3.34 -10.80 9.43
N GLY A 38 3.68 -11.41 8.30
CA GLY A 38 2.79 -12.29 7.53
C GLY A 38 2.09 -11.62 6.34
N PHE A 39 2.48 -10.42 5.92
CA PHE A 39 1.94 -9.81 4.70
C PHE A 39 2.73 -10.20 3.45
N GLU A 40 2.02 -10.36 2.34
CA GLU A 40 2.60 -10.42 1.01
C GLU A 40 2.55 -9.03 0.37
N MET A 41 3.68 -8.56 -0.14
CA MET A 41 3.78 -7.25 -0.79
C MET A 41 3.63 -7.40 -2.29
N ILE A 42 2.74 -6.62 -2.90
CA ILE A 42 2.51 -6.56 -4.35
C ILE A 42 2.74 -5.11 -4.79
N GLU A 43 3.84 -4.88 -5.49
CA GLU A 43 4.12 -3.58 -6.11
C GLU A 43 3.47 -3.50 -7.48
N SER A 44 2.90 -2.33 -7.80
CA SER A 44 2.26 -2.04 -9.07
C SER A 44 2.73 -0.68 -9.59
N ASP A 45 2.99 -0.58 -10.89
CA ASP A 45 3.38 0.70 -11.49
C ASP A 45 2.19 1.65 -11.51
N LEU A 46 2.22 2.62 -10.60
CA LEU A 46 1.23 3.68 -10.43
C LEU A 46 1.83 5.07 -10.69
N SER A 47 2.99 5.13 -11.34
CA SER A 47 3.76 6.37 -11.54
C SER A 47 2.96 7.49 -12.23
N GLU A 48 2.06 7.15 -13.16
CA GLU A 48 1.20 8.12 -13.82
C GLU A 48 0.13 8.73 -12.88
N PHE A 49 -0.40 7.96 -11.94
CA PHE A 49 -1.36 8.44 -10.94
C PHE A 49 -0.67 9.27 -9.84
N MET A 50 0.58 8.95 -9.51
CA MET A 50 1.38 9.72 -8.55
C MET A 50 1.60 11.17 -9.00
N LYS A 51 1.60 11.44 -10.32
CA LYS A 51 1.65 12.81 -10.85
C LYS A 51 0.46 13.66 -10.41
N ALA A 52 -0.69 13.03 -10.16
CA ALA A 52 -1.89 13.66 -9.62
C ALA A 52 -1.98 13.60 -8.09
N GLY A 53 -0.97 13.03 -7.42
CA GLY A 53 -0.97 12.81 -5.96
C GLY A 53 -1.79 11.59 -5.51
N GLU A 54 -2.12 10.68 -6.43
CA GLU A 54 -2.95 9.50 -6.17
C GLU A 54 -2.13 8.20 -6.18
N SER A 55 -2.64 7.15 -5.55
CA SER A 55 -2.04 5.81 -5.55
C SER A 55 -3.09 4.74 -5.20
N ALA A 56 -2.69 3.50 -4.90
CA ALA A 56 -3.55 2.31 -4.89
C ALA A 56 -4.84 2.48 -4.07
N ARG A 57 -4.74 3.01 -2.84
CA ARG A 57 -5.90 3.15 -1.96
C ARG A 57 -6.90 4.16 -2.51
N CYS A 58 -6.45 5.32 -2.98
CA CYS A 58 -7.38 6.34 -3.48
C CYS A 58 -8.07 5.94 -4.79
N LEU A 59 -7.45 5.04 -5.57
CA LEU A 59 -8.02 4.49 -6.80
C LEU A 59 -9.04 3.36 -6.54
N THR A 60 -9.33 3.04 -5.27
CA THR A 60 -10.21 1.94 -4.90
C THR A 60 -11.23 2.36 -3.84
N LEU A 61 -12.40 1.72 -3.89
CA LEU A 61 -13.44 1.86 -2.88
C LEU A 61 -13.87 0.48 -2.40
N ARG A 62 -13.73 0.21 -1.10
CA ARG A 62 -14.17 -1.04 -0.51
C ARG A 62 -15.67 -0.98 -0.19
N LEU A 63 -16.45 -1.80 -0.89
CA LEU A 63 -17.92 -1.83 -0.78
C LEU A 63 -18.45 -2.84 0.25
N ASN A 64 -17.61 -3.77 0.71
CA ASN A 64 -17.99 -4.87 1.59
C ASN A 64 -17.50 -4.69 3.03
N GLU A 65 -17.59 -3.47 3.57
CA GLU A 65 -17.21 -3.21 4.96
C GLU A 65 -18.23 -3.84 5.94
N PRO A 66 -17.79 -4.75 6.82
CA PRO A 66 -18.67 -5.34 7.82
C PRO A 66 -19.09 -4.26 8.82
N ARG A 67 -20.39 -4.21 9.14
CA ARG A 67 -20.86 -3.39 10.26
C ARG A 67 -20.52 -4.11 11.55
N LEU A 68 -19.59 -3.54 12.32
CA LEU A 68 -19.36 -3.96 13.70
C LEU A 68 -20.66 -3.66 14.48
N LYS A 69 -21.20 -4.69 15.14
CA LYS A 69 -22.35 -4.56 16.04
C LYS A 69 -21.90 -4.07 17.40
#